data_AF-A0A1F6TAJ5-F1
#
_entry.id   AF-A0A1F6TAJ5-F1
#
_cell.length_a   1.000
_cell.length_b   1.000
_cell.length_c   1.000
_cell.angle_alpha   90.00
_cell.angle_beta   90.00
_cell.angle_gamma   90.00
#
_symmetry.space_group_name_H-M   'P 1'
#
loop_
_entity.id
_entity.type
_entity.pdbx_description
1 polymer ?
#
loop_
_entity_poly.entity_id
_entity_poly.type
_entity_poly.pdbx_seq_one_letter_code
_entity_poly.pdbx_strand_id
1 'polypeptide(L)'
;MPPPAVRDPGVNDRQTRQQERIGQGVRSGELTKEEAKDLAAEQRAIRKEERAYKSDGKLTGEERKDLHQDQNAASKDIYQGKHDAEKR
;
A
#
# COMPACT_ATOMS: atom_id res chain seq x y z
N MET A 1 9.30 -8.42 -29.95
CA MET A 1 9.98 -8.14 -28.65
C MET A 1 8.98 -8.48 -27.56
N PRO A 2 9.28 -9.36 -26.58
CA PRO A 2 8.42 -9.46 -25.41
C PRO A 2 8.43 -8.10 -24.69
N PRO A 3 7.29 -7.58 -24.21
CA PRO A 3 7.26 -6.33 -23.48
C PRO A 3 8.18 -6.48 -22.25
N PRO A 4 8.92 -5.42 -21.86
CA PRO A 4 9.69 -5.47 -20.63
C PRO A 4 8.74 -5.87 -19.51
N ALA A 5 9.10 -6.91 -18.75
CA ALA A 5 8.45 -7.22 -17.49
C ALA A 5 8.75 -6.02 -16.57
N VAL A 6 7.95 -4.96 -16.71
CA VAL A 6 8.17 -3.71 -16.00
C VAL A 6 7.79 -4.00 -14.57
N ARG A 7 8.79 -4.33 -13.75
CA ARG A 7 8.79 -3.98 -12.32
C ARG A 7 8.16 -2.60 -12.24
N ASP A 8 6.93 -2.49 -11.75
CA ASP A 8 6.31 -1.19 -11.51
C ASP A 8 7.08 -0.57 -10.33
N PRO A 9 8.00 0.37 -10.57
CA PRO A 9 8.78 0.94 -9.49
C PRO A 9 7.83 1.71 -8.56
N GLY A 10 6.83 2.39 -9.14
CA GLY A 10 5.88 3.23 -8.42
C GLY A 10 5.03 2.49 -7.40
N VAL A 11 4.57 1.27 -7.68
CA VAL A 11 3.82 0.45 -6.69
C VAL A 11 4.72 0.02 -5.53
N ASN A 12 5.94 -0.42 -5.81
CA ASN A 12 6.89 -0.88 -4.77
C ASN A 12 7.38 0.27 -3.88
N ASP A 13 7.68 1.43 -4.49
CA ASP A 13 8.02 2.67 -3.79
C ASP A 13 6.87 3.13 -2.88
N ARG A 14 5.63 3.09 -3.37
CA ARG A 14 4.44 3.45 -2.58
C ARG A 14 4.21 2.52 -1.39
N GLN A 15 4.38 1.21 -1.56
CA GLN A 15 4.25 0.26 -0.45
C GLN A 15 5.29 0.53 0.63
N THR A 16 6.54 0.80 0.24
CA THR A 16 7.63 1.08 1.18
C THR A 16 7.30 2.34 1.98
N ARG A 17 6.95 3.43 1.31
CA ARG A 17 6.58 4.69 1.97
C ARG A 17 5.38 4.55 2.91
N GLN A 18 4.40 3.72 2.56
CA GLN A 18 3.25 3.47 3.42
C GLN A 18 3.61 2.67 4.67
N GLN A 19 4.50 1.68 4.56
CA GLN A 19 5.02 0.98 5.74
C GLN A 19 5.82 1.90 6.66
N GLU A 20 6.60 2.81 6.09
CA GLU A 20 7.30 3.84 6.87
C GLU A 20 6.31 4.76 7.59
N ARG A 21 5.24 5.21 6.93
CA ARG A 21 4.19 6.04 7.54
C ARG A 21 3.45 5.33 8.67
N ILE A 22 3.12 4.04 8.49
CA ILE A 22 2.49 3.22 9.54
C ILE A 22 3.45 3.10 10.73
N GLY A 23 4.72 2.75 10.48
CA GLY A 23 5.73 2.61 11.53
C GLY A 23 6.01 3.93 12.25
N GLN A 24 6.02 5.05 11.53
CA GLN A 24 6.13 6.38 12.11
C GLN A 24 4.92 6.67 13.01
N GLY A 25 3.69 6.45 12.53
CA GLY A 25 2.47 6.72 13.29
C GLY A 25 2.40 5.93 14.60
N VAL A 26 2.85 4.68 14.60
CA VAL A 26 2.96 3.89 15.85
C VAL A 26 3.99 4.47 16.81
N ARG A 27 5.13 4.96 16.29
CA ARG A 27 6.21 5.53 17.12
C ARG A 27 5.86 6.90 17.69
N SER A 28 5.15 7.73 16.93
CA SER A 28 4.69 9.05 17.35
C SER A 28 3.44 8.99 18.23
N GLY A 29 2.71 7.86 18.22
CA GLY A 29 1.42 7.73 18.89
C GLY A 29 0.24 8.22 18.05
N GLU A 30 0.47 8.64 16.80
CA GLU A 30 -0.58 8.99 15.83
C GLU A 30 -1.36 7.76 15.36
N LEU A 31 -0.88 6.53 15.57
CA LEU A 31 -1.61 5.30 15.28
C LEU A 31 -1.57 4.36 16.49
N THR A 32 -2.72 3.79 16.83
CA THR A 32 -2.78 2.70 17.80
C THR A 32 -2.17 1.42 17.21
N LYS A 33 -1.81 0.47 18.08
CA LYS A 33 -1.29 -0.84 17.64
C LYS A 33 -2.31 -1.62 16.81
N GLU A 34 -3.59 -1.43 17.09
CA GLU A 34 -4.69 -2.08 16.37
C GLU A 34 -4.86 -1.47 14.98
N GLU A 35 -4.95 -0.15 14.87
CA GLU A 35 -5.02 0.55 13.58
C GLU A 35 -3.80 0.24 12.70
N ALA A 36 -2.61 0.24 13.28
CA ALA A 36 -1.39 -0.10 12.53
C ALA A 36 -1.39 -1.55 12.04
N LYS A 37 -2.03 -2.47 12.77
CA LYS A 37 -2.18 -3.88 12.36
C LYS A 37 -3.14 -4.01 11.18
N ASP A 38 -4.25 -3.28 11.20
CA ASP A 38 -5.23 -3.26 10.12
C ASP A 38 -4.65 -2.66 8.84
N LEU A 39 -3.99 -1.49 8.96
CA LEU A 39 -3.27 -0.86 7.84
C LEU A 39 -2.15 -1.76 7.28
N ALA A 40 -1.45 -2.49 8.14
CA ALA A 40 -0.45 -3.45 7.70
C ALA A 40 -1.07 -4.68 6.99
N ALA A 41 -2.29 -5.08 7.35
CA ALA A 41 -3.01 -6.15 6.69
C ALA A 41 -3.46 -5.73 5.28
N GLU A 42 -3.96 -4.51 5.11
CA GLU A 42 -4.29 -3.93 3.80
C GLU A 42 -3.05 -3.89 2.88
N GLN A 43 -1.92 -3.39 3.38
CA GLN A 43 -0.66 -3.39 2.60
C GLN A 43 -0.22 -4.80 2.18
N ARG A 44 -0.49 -5.82 3.02
CA ARG A 44 -0.22 -7.22 2.68
C ARG A 44 -1.17 -7.75 1.62
N ALA A 45 -2.44 -7.35 1.64
CA ALA A 45 -3.42 -7.71 0.62
C ALA A 45 -3.00 -7.18 -0.76
N ILE A 46 -2.68 -5.89 -0.85
CA ILE A 46 -2.23 -5.26 -2.11
C ILE A 46 -0.95 -5.90 -2.63
N ARG A 47 -0.01 -6.27 -1.75
CA ARG A 47 1.20 -7.04 -2.13
C ARG A 47 0.88 -8.41 -2.70
N LYS A 48 -0.13 -9.09 -2.17
CA LYS A 48 -0.56 -10.40 -2.64
C LYS A 48 -1.20 -10.28 -4.02
N GLU A 49 -2.03 -9.26 -4.22
CA GLU A 49 -2.64 -8.93 -5.49
C GLU A 49 -1.62 -8.54 -6.56
N GLU A 50 -0.64 -7.69 -6.23
CA GLU A 50 0.47 -7.37 -7.14
C GLU A 50 1.23 -8.61 -7.58
N ARG A 51 1.45 -9.57 -6.66
CA ARG A 51 2.09 -10.86 -6.99
C ARG A 51 1.19 -11.74 -7.87
N ALA A 52 -0.12 -11.72 -7.64
CA ALA A 52 -1.08 -12.45 -8.45
C ALA A 52 -1.13 -11.92 -9.88
N TYR A 53 -1.22 -10.59 -10.07
CA TYR A 53 -1.16 -9.95 -11.38
C TYR A 53 0.16 -10.25 -12.08
N LYS A 54 1.30 -10.19 -11.37
CA LYS A 54 2.61 -10.56 -11.95
C LYS A 54 2.78 -12.05 -12.25
N SER A 55 1.85 -12.91 -11.84
CA SER A 55 1.99 -14.37 -12.01
C SER A 55 1.98 -14.80 -13.47
N ASP A 56 1.36 -14.03 -14.36
CA ASP A 56 1.31 -14.30 -15.81
C ASP A 56 2.57 -13.77 -16.56
N GLY A 57 3.48 -13.10 -15.81
CA GLY A 57 4.72 -12.53 -16.31
C GLY A 57 4.64 -11.08 -16.76
N LYS A 58 3.47 -10.44 -16.72
CA LYS A 58 3.30 -9.02 -17.09
C LYS A 58 2.32 -8.32 -16.14
N LEU A 59 2.25 -7.01 -16.25
CA LEU A 59 1.24 -6.20 -15.57
C LEU A 59 0.54 -5.40 -16.66
N THR A 60 -0.74 -5.65 -16.89
CA THR A 60 -1.54 -4.89 -17.85
C THR A 60 -1.79 -3.47 -17.35
N GLY A 61 -2.22 -2.58 -18.24
CA GLY A 61 -2.56 -1.21 -17.85
C GLY A 61 -3.73 -1.15 -16.86
N GLU A 62 -4.67 -2.09 -16.96
CA GLU A 62 -5.84 -2.19 -16.09
C GLU A 62 -5.45 -2.67 -14.70
N GLU A 63 -4.67 -3.75 -14.59
CA GLU A 63 -4.13 -4.24 -13.30
C GLU A 63 -3.25 -3.20 -12.61
N ARG A 64 -2.49 -2.41 -13.39
CA ARG A 64 -1.71 -1.30 -12.85
C ARG A 64 -2.61 -0.22 -12.26
N LYS A 65 -3.68 0.14 -12.97
CA LYS A 65 -4.64 1.15 -12.51
C LYS A 65 -5.33 0.70 -11.24
N ASP A 66 -5.73 -0.57 -11.18
CA ASP A 66 -6.34 -1.22 -10.02
C ASP A 66 -5.42 -1.12 -8.79
N LEU A 67 -4.18 -1.63 -8.91
CA LEU A 67 -3.18 -1.50 -7.84
C LEU A 67 -2.95 -0.05 -7.42
N HIS A 68 -2.93 0.90 -8.36
CA HIS A 68 -2.80 2.32 -8.00
C HIS A 68 -4.02 2.85 -7.22
N GLN A 69 -5.22 2.39 -7.53
CA GLN A 69 -6.43 2.74 -6.80
C GLN A 69 -6.38 2.18 -5.38
N ASP A 70 -5.96 0.93 -5.19
CA ASP A 70 -5.83 0.33 -3.85
C ASP A 70 -4.75 1.02 -3.02
N GLN A 71 -3.61 1.36 -3.63
CA GLN A 71 -2.56 2.14 -2.96
C GLN A 71 -3.05 3.55 -2.57
N ASN A 72 -3.96 4.14 -3.34
CA ASN A 72 -4.55 5.43 -2.99
C ASN A 72 -5.56 5.29 -1.85
N ALA A 73 -6.35 4.22 -1.83
CA ALA A 73 -7.26 3.91 -0.73
C ALA A 73 -6.48 3.72 0.57
N ALA A 74 -5.51 2.80 0.60
CA ALA A 74 -4.69 2.56 1.78
C ALA A 74 -3.92 3.81 2.24
N SER A 75 -3.48 4.68 1.32
CA SER A 75 -2.85 5.95 1.70
C SER A 75 -3.81 6.91 2.41
N LYS A 76 -5.10 6.90 2.04
CA LYS A 76 -6.14 7.67 2.74
C LYS A 76 -6.43 7.07 4.10
N ASP A 77 -6.50 5.74 4.21
CA ASP A 77 -6.77 5.07 5.48
C ASP A 77 -5.62 5.33 6.48
N ILE A 78 -4.36 5.30 6.03
CA ILE A 78 -3.21 5.72 6.84
C ILE A 78 -3.33 7.19 7.26
N TYR A 79 -3.77 8.08 6.36
CA TYR A 79 -3.93 9.49 6.68
C TYR A 79 -5.04 9.72 7.71
N GLN A 80 -6.19 9.06 7.53
CA GLN A 80 -7.32 9.13 8.45
C GLN A 80 -6.94 8.58 9.81
N GLY A 81 -6.35 7.39 9.89
CA GLY A 81 -5.90 6.81 11.16
C GLY A 81 -4.96 7.75 11.92
N LYS A 82 -4.00 8.36 11.21
CA LYS A 82 -3.06 9.33 11.80
C LYS A 82 -3.74 10.56 12.38
N HIS A 83 -4.76 11.10 11.68
CA HIS A 83 -5.47 12.31 12.10
C HIS A 83 -6.62 12.04 13.07
N ASP A 84 -7.18 10.83 13.09
CA ASP A 84 -8.21 10.44 14.04
C ASP A 84 -7.62 10.27 15.44
N ALA A 85 -6.36 9.85 15.57
CA ALA A 85 -5.66 9.86 16.85
C ALA A 85 -5.49 11.27 17.43
N GLU A 86 -5.34 12.30 16.59
CA GLU A 86 -5.26 13.69 17.06
C GLU A 86 -6.60 14.23 17.57
N LYS A 87 -7.71 13.59 17.20
CA LYS A 87 -9.07 13.99 17.60
C LYS A 87 -9.65 13.18 18.76
N ARG A 88 -8.96 12.13 19.22
CA ARG A 88 -9.42 11.23 20.28
C ARG A 88 -9.00 11.67 21.68
#